data_AF-K1UAH8-F1
#
_entry.id   AF-K1UAH8-F1
#
_cell.length_a   1.000
_cell.length_b   1.000
_cell.length_c   1.000
_cell.angle_alpha   90.00
_cell.angle_beta   90.00
_cell.angle_gamma   90.00
#
_symmetry.space_group_name_H-M   'P 1'
#
loop_
_entity.id
_entity.type
_entity.pdbx_description
1 polymer ?
#
loop_
_entity_poly.entity_id
_entity_poly.type
_entity_poly.pdbx_seq_one_letter_code
_entity_poly.pdbx_strand_id
1 'polypeptide(L)' 'MSLDLGKSGSYMRSISIGKAMPSMHEFLRICEYLGVTPQEFFTGAGDETDRINIFNRLQDLDDGDIQKLQTFLGWMEEK' A
#
# COMPACT_ATOMS: atom_id res chain seq x y z
N MET A 1 7.35 -8.01 -20.48
CA MET A 1 7.02 -7.03 -19.44
C MET A 1 7.07 -5.58 -19.93
N SER A 2 8.24 -4.98 -20.23
CA SER A 2 8.26 -3.57 -20.70
C SER A 2 7.55 -3.35 -22.04
N LEU A 3 7.70 -4.30 -22.97
CA LEU A 3 7.02 -4.26 -24.27
C LEU A 3 5.50 -4.42 -24.15
N ASP A 4 5.03 -5.22 -23.18
CA ASP A 4 3.61 -5.43 -22.91
C ASP A 4 2.93 -4.15 -22.39
N LEU A 5 3.70 -3.25 -21.77
CA LEU A 5 3.29 -1.91 -21.37
C LEU A 5 3.43 -0.87 -22.50
N GLY A 6 3.83 -1.28 -23.71
CA GLY A 6 4.08 -0.38 -24.84
C GLY A 6 5.32 0.51 -24.64
N LYS A 7 6.28 0.09 -23.80
CA LYS A 7 7.50 0.85 -23.48
C LYS A 7 8.74 0.22 -24.09
N SER A 8 9.84 0.97 -24.11
CA SER A 8 11.13 0.45 -24.53
C SER A 8 11.55 -0.75 -23.68
N GLY A 9 12.31 -1.69 -24.26
CA GLY A 9 12.72 -2.91 -23.55
C GLY A 9 13.51 -2.68 -22.25
N SER A 10 14.08 -1.49 -22.06
CA SER A 10 14.83 -1.09 -20.86
C SER A 10 13.99 -0.36 -19.80
N TYR A 11 12.72 -0.09 -20.06
CA TYR A 11 11.88 0.75 -19.20
C TYR A 11 11.72 0.18 -17.78
N MET A 12 11.21 -1.05 -17.64
CA MET A 12 11.02 -1.65 -16.31
C MET A 12 12.34 -1.88 -15.59
N ARG A 13 13.41 -2.21 -16.34
CA ARG A 13 14.76 -2.34 -15.78
C ARG A 13 15.26 -1.02 -15.21
N SER A 14 15.00 0.10 -15.87
CA SER A 14 15.41 1.43 -15.39
C SER A 14 14.67 1.83 -14.11
N ILE A 15 13.39 1.46 -13.99
CA ILE A 15 12.58 1.68 -12.79
C ILE A 15 13.04 0.77 -11.64
N SER A 16 13.20 -0.54 -11.89
CA SER A 16 13.53 -1.51 -10.85
C SER A 16 14.88 -1.27 -10.16
N ILE A 17 15.84 -0.65 -10.87
CA ILE A 17 17.15 -0.28 -10.32
C ILE A 17 17.19 1.18 -9.81
N GLY A 18 16.05 1.88 -9.77
CA GLY A 18 15.93 3.24 -9.25
C GLY A 18 16.54 4.35 -10.14
N LYS A 19 16.85 4.06 -11.42
CA LYS A 19 17.38 5.07 -12.36
C LYS A 19 16.31 6.00 -12.92
N ALA A 20 15.04 5.58 -12.87
CA ALA A 20 13.90 6.37 -13.32
C ALA A 20 12.69 6.08 -12.44
N MET A 21 11.78 7.05 -12.33
CA MET A 21 10.46 6.86 -11.71
C MET A 21 9.38 6.88 -12.80
N PRO A 22 8.37 6.00 -12.74
CA PRO A 22 7.22 6.11 -13.62
C PRO A 22 6.44 7.40 -13.32
N SER A 23 5.72 7.91 -14.32
CA SER A 23 4.67 8.90 -14.05
C SER A 23 3.52 8.22 -13.27
N MET A 24 2.66 8.99 -12.61
CA MET A 24 1.51 8.42 -11.89
C MET A 24 0.59 7.59 -12.79
N HIS A 25 0.39 8.01 -14.06
CA HIS A 25 -0.42 7.24 -15.00
C HIS A 25 0.24 5.90 -15.35
N GLU A 26 1.56 5.89 -15.57
CA GLU A 26 2.30 4.65 -15.84
C GLU A 26 2.35 3.74 -14.62
N PHE A 27 2.47 4.29 -13.42
CA PHE A 27 2.38 3.53 -12.19
C PHE A 27 1.05 2.77 -12.08
N LEU A 28 -0.08 3.42 -12.36
CA LEU A 28 -1.39 2.74 -12.34
C LEU A 28 -1.46 1.62 -13.39
N ARG A 29 -0.92 1.83 -14.59
CA ARG A 29 -0.84 0.76 -15.61
C ARG A 29 0.07 -0.39 -15.18
N ILE A 30 1.15 -0.10 -14.45
CA ILE A 30 2.01 -1.14 -13.86
C ILE A 30 1.24 -1.94 -12.81
N CYS A 31 0.47 -1.29 -11.92
CA CYS A 31 -0.40 -1.96 -10.95
C CYS A 31 -1.43 -2.87 -11.65
N GLU A 32 -2.13 -2.36 -12.67
CA GLU A 32 -3.07 -3.13 -13.49
C GLU A 32 -2.41 -4.35 -14.15
N TYR A 33 -1.23 -4.16 -14.74
CA TYR A 33 -0.47 -5.24 -15.38
C TYR A 33 -0.04 -6.33 -14.38
N LEU A 34 0.32 -5.94 -13.16
CA LEU A 34 0.71 -6.86 -12.08
C LEU A 34 -0.48 -7.50 -11.36
N GLY A 35 -1.70 -7.01 -11.59
CA GLY A 35 -2.90 -7.48 -10.90
C GLY A 35 -2.96 -7.11 -9.42
N VAL A 36 -2.31 -6.00 -9.04
CA VAL A 36 -2.28 -5.50 -7.65
C VAL A 36 -2.89 -4.10 -7.58
N THR A 37 -3.45 -3.75 -6.43
CA THR A 37 -3.84 -2.37 -6.13
C THR A 37 -2.61 -1.49 -5.83
N PRO A 38 -2.71 -0.16 -5.96
CA PRO A 38 -1.66 0.74 -5.51
C PRO A 38 -1.25 0.54 -4.06
N GLN A 39 -2.21 0.23 -3.18
CA GLN A 39 -1.95 -0.08 -1.77
C GLN A 39 -1.08 -1.33 -1.65
N GLU A 40 -1.48 -2.43 -2.30
CA GLU A 40 -0.74 -3.70 -2.29
C GLU A 40 0.67 -3.57 -2.87
N PHE A 41 0.85 -2.74 -3.90
CA PHE A 41 2.16 -2.47 -4.48
C PHE A 41 3.15 -1.88 -3.46
N PHE A 42 2.65 -1.06 -2.52
CA PHE A 42 3.46 -0.44 -1.46
C PHE A 42 3.42 -1.21 -0.14
N THR A 43 2.67 -2.31 -0.04
CA THR A 43 2.69 -3.18 1.14
C THR A 43 4.10 -3.73 1.34
N GLY A 44 4.69 -3.48 2.51
CA GLY A 44 6.07 -3.89 2.83
C GLY A 44 7.17 -2.98 2.28
N ALA A 45 6.83 -1.88 1.60
CA ALA A 45 7.80 -0.88 1.13
C ALA A 45 8.18 0.17 2.21
N GLY A 46 7.62 0.06 3.41
CA GLY A 46 7.98 0.85 4.58
C GLY A 46 8.33 -0.05 5.76
N ASP A 47 9.06 0.50 6.74
CA ASP A 47 9.23 -0.17 8.03
C ASP A 47 7.85 -0.55 8.56
N GLU A 48 7.71 -1.78 9.03
CA GLU A 48 6.47 -2.31 9.58
C GLU A 48 6.16 -1.58 10.89
N THR A 49 5.55 -0.40 10.77
CA THR A 49 5.30 0.48 11.91
C THR A 49 4.23 -0.13 12.80
N ASP A 50 4.28 0.19 14.10
CA ASP A 50 3.23 -0.17 15.05
C ASP A 50 1.83 0.21 14.54
N ARG A 51 1.73 1.30 13.76
CA ARG A 51 0.46 1.74 13.14
C ARG A 51 -0.08 0.75 12.10
N ILE A 52 0.79 0.20 11.25
CA ILE A 52 0.39 -0.80 10.24
C ILE A 52 -0.03 -2.10 10.92
N ASN A 53 0.73 -2.55 11.92
CA ASN A 53 0.41 -3.75 12.69
C ASN A 53 -0.92 -3.62 13.43
N ILE A 54 -1.19 -2.45 14.02
CA ILE A 54 -2.49 -2.17 14.63
C ILE A 54 -3.58 -2.19 13.56
N PHE A 55 -3.41 -1.47 12.44
CA PHE A 55 -4.40 -1.42 11.37
C PHE A 55 -4.80 -2.80 10.85
N ASN A 56 -3.83 -3.68 10.59
CA ASN A 56 -4.12 -5.06 10.15
C ASN A 56 -4.95 -5.83 11.18
N ARG A 57 -4.60 -5.73 12.47
CA ARG A 57 -5.35 -6.39 13.55
C ARG A 57 -6.77 -5.85 13.73
N LEU A 58 -7.00 -4.58 13.38
CA LEU A 58 -8.34 -3.98 13.43
C LEU A 58 -9.27 -4.53 12.36
N GLN A 59 -8.75 -5.02 11.22
CA GLN A 59 -9.60 -5.53 10.12
C GLN A 59 -10.35 -6.82 10.49
N ASP A 60 -9.82 -7.61 11.43
CA ASP A 60 -10.39 -8.89 11.83
C ASP A 60 -11.36 -8.79 13.02
N LEU A 61 -11.59 -7.58 13.55
CA LEU A 61 -12.44 -7.39 14.72
C LEU A 61 -13.92 -7.34 14.35
N ASP A 62 -14.75 -7.88 15.25
CA ASP A 62 -16.19 -7.73 15.16
C ASP A 62 -16.67 -6.35 15.67
N ASP A 63 -17.92 -6.02 15.37
CA ASP A 63 -18.53 -4.74 15.76
C ASP A 63 -18.47 -4.49 17.28
N GLY A 64 -18.54 -5.55 18.09
CA GLY A 64 -18.49 -5.45 19.54
C GLY A 64 -17.09 -5.06 20.04
N ASP A 65 -16.05 -5.63 19.45
CA ASP A 65 -14.66 -5.28 19.75
C ASP A 65 -14.30 -3.87 19.24
N ILE A 66 -14.82 -3.48 18.07
CA ILE A 66 -14.69 -2.10 17.57
C ILE A 66 -15.35 -1.09 18.53
N GLN A 67 -16.52 -1.40 19.09
CA GLN A 67 -17.20 -0.51 20.04
C GLN A 67 -16.41 -0.31 21.34
N LYS A 68 -15.74 -1.36 21.84
CA LYS A 68 -14.85 -1.26 23.01
C LYS A 68 -13.65 -0.37 22.71
N LEU A 69 -13.05 -0.51 21.52
CA LEU A 69 -11.93 0.33 21.10
C LEU A 69 -12.33 1.80 20.96
N GLN A 70 -13.50 2.10 20.39
CA GLN A 70 -14.02 3.48 20.33
C GLN A 70 -14.16 4.08 21.73
N THR A 71 -14.65 3.31 22.70
CA THR A 71 -14.78 3.75 24.09
C THR A 71 -13.40 4.07 24.69
N PHE A 72 -12.42 3.17 24.49
CA PHE A 72 -11.05 3.36 24.97
C PHE A 72 -10.37 4.59 24.34
N LEU A 73 -10.55 4.81 23.03
CA LEU A 73 -10.00 5.98 22.33
C LEU A 73 -10.61 7.27 22.87
N GLY A 74 -11.90 7.30 23.17
CA GLY A 74 -12.55 8.44 23.83
C GLY A 74 -11.86 8.83 25.15
N TRP A 75 -11.47 7.85 25.97
CA TRP A 75 -10.73 8.12 27.21
C TRP A 75 -9.32 8.68 26.99
N MET A 76 -8.71 8.43 25.83
CA MET A 76 -7.40 8.99 25.50
C MET A 76 -7.48 10.44 25.02
N GLU A 77 -8.60 10.84 24.42
CA GLU A 77 -8.86 12.19 23.90
C GLU A 77 -9.29 13.19 24.99
N GLU A 78 -9.83 12.71 26.12
CA GLU A 78 -10.24 13.54 27.27
C GLU A 78 -9.06 14.08 28.13
N LYS A 79 -7.84 14.14 27.58
CA LYS A 79 -6.66 14.71 28.24
C LYS A 79 -6.44 16.19 27.92
#